data_AF-A0A949A1N8-F1
#
_entry.id   AF-A0A949A1N8-F1
#
_cell.length_a   1.000
_cell.length_b   1.000
_cell.length_c   1.000
_cell.angle_alpha   90.00
_cell.angle_beta   90.00
_cell.angle_gamma   90.00
#
_symmetry.space_group_name_H-M   'P 1'
#
loop_
_entity.id
_entity.type
_entity.pdbx_description
1 polymer ?
#
loop_
_entity_poly.entity_id
_entity_poly.type
_entity_poly.pdbx_seq_one_letter_code
_entity_poly.pdbx_strand_id
1 'polypeptide(L)'
;MAKTTITYWNPLSPENNHKWLPIKGLGGMAEELTLSIDEQTGEYTRLTRFHPGADTTPFGGKSHDYPEEVFIVSGRLYDAAFDLWLEAGHYASRPPGELHGPFRTDR
;
A
#
# COMPACT_ATOMS: atom_id res chain seq x y z
N MET A 1 14.99 18.14 10.27
CA MET A 1 14.80 16.68 10.34
C MET A 1 14.28 16.25 8.99
N ALA A 2 14.79 15.14 8.43
CA ALA A 2 14.42 14.70 7.09
C ALA A 2 12.96 14.24 7.02
N LYS A 3 12.50 13.37 7.94
CA LYS A 3 11.11 12.87 7.99
C LYS A 3 10.29 13.45 9.14
N THR A 4 8.96 13.50 8.96
CA THR A 4 7.99 13.77 10.04
C THR A 4 8.08 12.71 11.14
N THR A 5 7.81 13.10 12.39
CA THR A 5 7.96 12.23 13.57
C THR A 5 6.65 12.15 14.36
N ILE A 6 6.32 10.97 14.86
CA ILE A 6 5.19 10.71 15.77
C ILE A 6 5.61 9.72 16.86
N THR A 7 5.08 9.86 18.08
CA THR A 7 5.31 8.90 19.18
C THR A 7 4.45 7.65 19.00
N TYR A 8 4.64 6.63 19.85
CA TYR A 8 3.96 5.34 19.70
C TYR A 8 2.43 5.47 19.62
N TRP A 9 1.86 4.84 18.60
CA TRP A 9 0.43 4.69 18.39
C TRP A 9 0.18 3.45 17.52
N ASN A 10 -1.05 2.94 17.51
CA ASN A 10 -1.43 1.79 16.69
C ASN A 10 -2.25 2.25 15.46
N PRO A 11 -1.65 2.34 14.26
CA PRO A 11 -2.37 2.76 13.04
C PRO A 11 -3.43 1.75 12.58
N LEU A 12 -3.38 0.51 13.06
CA LEU A 12 -4.37 -0.54 12.77
C LEU A 12 -5.51 -0.59 13.79
N SER A 13 -5.43 0.16 14.89
CA SER A 13 -6.50 0.24 15.89
C SER A 13 -7.75 0.89 15.28
N PRO A 14 -8.96 0.33 15.48
CA PRO A 14 -10.20 0.89 14.93
C PRO A 14 -10.46 2.35 15.31
N GLU A 15 -9.97 2.80 16.47
CA GLU A 15 -10.09 4.19 16.92
C GLU A 15 -9.40 5.19 15.97
N ASN A 16 -8.44 4.71 15.17
CA ASN A 16 -7.68 5.51 14.21
C ASN A 16 -8.20 5.39 12.77
N ASN A 17 -9.31 4.67 12.52
CA ASN A 17 -9.86 4.51 11.16
C ASN A 17 -10.17 5.85 10.48
N HIS A 18 -10.53 6.88 11.24
CA HIS A 18 -10.79 8.23 10.73
C HIS A 18 -9.56 8.92 10.09
N LYS A 19 -8.35 8.39 10.30
CA LYS A 19 -7.10 8.92 9.72
C LYS A 19 -6.77 8.31 8.36
N TRP A 20 -7.42 7.22 7.98
CA TRP A 20 -7.24 6.58 6.68
C TRP A 20 -8.00 7.36 5.62
N LEU A 21 -7.36 7.57 4.47
CA LEU A 21 -7.90 8.36 3.38
C LEU A 21 -8.10 7.46 2.15
N PRO A 22 -9.19 7.58 1.40
CA PRO A 22 -9.35 6.85 0.14
C PRO A 22 -8.22 7.18 -0.84
N ILE A 23 -7.69 6.16 -1.51
CA ILE A 23 -6.69 6.38 -2.56
C ILE A 23 -7.39 6.97 -3.78
N LYS A 24 -7.00 8.20 -4.14
CA LYS A 24 -7.54 8.90 -5.29
C LYS A 24 -7.32 8.08 -6.56
N GLY A 25 -8.38 7.86 -7.33
CA GLY A 25 -8.32 7.12 -8.59
C GLY A 25 -8.53 5.61 -8.46
N LEU A 26 -8.70 5.05 -7.25
CA LEU A 26 -9.05 3.63 -7.05
C LEU A 26 -10.53 3.41 -6.71
N GLY A 27 -11.41 4.38 -6.97
CA GLY A 27 -12.86 4.22 -6.82
C GLY A 27 -13.32 3.83 -5.40
N GLY A 28 -12.54 4.15 -4.37
CA GLY A 28 -12.83 3.75 -2.98
C GLY A 28 -12.55 2.28 -2.68
N MET A 29 -11.85 1.54 -3.54
CA MET A 29 -11.46 0.14 -3.31
C MET A 29 -10.29 -0.01 -2.34
N ALA A 30 -9.55 1.06 -2.11
CA ALA A 30 -8.42 1.07 -1.19
C ALA A 30 -8.29 2.42 -0.49
N GLU A 31 -7.70 2.37 0.69
CA GLU A 31 -7.35 3.51 1.53
C GLU A 31 -5.88 3.50 1.90
N GLU A 32 -5.36 4.67 2.25
CA GLU A 32 -3.97 4.90 2.60
C GLU A 32 -3.83 5.70 3.91
N LEU A 33 -2.71 5.47 4.58
CA LEU A 33 -2.31 6.22 5.76
C LEU A 33 -0.79 6.45 5.73
N THR A 34 -0.37 7.71 5.60
CA THR A 34 1.06 8.07 5.62
C THR A 34 1.55 8.10 7.08
N LEU A 35 2.55 7.29 7.40
CA LEU A 35 3.14 7.20 8.74
C LEU A 35 4.25 8.22 8.95
N SER A 36 5.04 8.47 7.91
CA SER A 36 6.10 9.48 7.89
C SER A 36 6.38 9.92 6.45
N ILE A 37 6.79 11.17 6.27
CA ILE A 37 7.17 11.72 4.97
C ILE A 37 8.36 12.67 5.13
N ASP A 38 9.27 12.66 4.15
CA ASP A 38 10.26 13.70 3.93
C ASP A 38 9.76 14.62 2.82
N GLU A 39 9.40 15.86 3.16
CA GLU A 39 8.84 16.84 2.22
C GLU A 39 9.88 17.35 1.20
N GLN A 40 11.18 17.14 1.44
CA GLN A 40 12.24 17.56 0.51
C GLN A 40 12.48 16.54 -0.59
N THR A 41 12.46 15.25 -0.23
CA THR A 41 12.77 14.14 -1.15
C THR A 41 11.52 13.44 -1.67
N GLY A 42 10.39 13.56 -0.97
CA GLY A 42 9.15 12.82 -1.25
C GLY A 42 9.15 11.39 -0.71
N GLU A 43 10.21 10.94 -0.04
CA GLU A 43 10.24 9.60 0.56
C GLU A 43 9.20 9.48 1.68
N TYR A 44 8.45 8.39 1.71
CA TYR A 44 7.47 8.15 2.74
C TYR A 44 7.42 6.68 3.19
N THR A 45 6.84 6.48 4.37
CA THR A 45 6.34 5.18 4.82
C THR A 45 4.84 5.28 4.92
N ARG A 46 4.13 4.33 4.31
CA ARG A 46 2.66 4.36 4.19
C ARG A 46 2.10 2.95 4.39
N LEU A 47 0.93 2.90 4.99
CA LEU A 47 0.09 1.72 4.95
C LEU A 47 -0.94 1.89 3.84
N THR A 48 -1.11 0.85 3.05
CA THR A 48 -2.15 0.74 2.03
C THR A 48 -3.05 -0.42 2.39
N ARG A 49 -4.36 -0.19 2.39
CA ARG A 49 -5.37 -1.22 2.70
C ARG A 49 -6.34 -1.34 1.55
N PHE A 50 -6.34 -2.48 0.88
CA PHE A 50 -7.36 -2.86 -0.08
C PHE A 50 -8.56 -3.46 0.67
N HIS A 51 -9.77 -3.01 0.35
CA HIS A 51 -10.99 -3.54 0.96
C HIS A 51 -11.32 -4.94 0.42
N PRO A 52 -12.15 -5.72 1.14
CA PRO A 52 -12.65 -7.00 0.63
C PRO A 52 -13.35 -6.82 -0.74
N GLY A 53 -13.04 -7.71 -1.68
CA GLY A 53 -13.55 -7.67 -3.05
C GLY A 53 -12.99 -6.57 -3.94
N ALA A 54 -11.90 -5.88 -3.52
CA ALA A 54 -11.21 -4.93 -4.37
C ALA A 54 -10.68 -5.62 -5.63
N ASP A 55 -10.90 -5.00 -6.79
CA ASP A 55 -10.40 -5.46 -8.08
C ASP A 55 -9.89 -4.26 -8.87
N THR A 56 -8.57 -4.09 -8.91
CA THR A 56 -7.94 -2.98 -9.62
C THR A 56 -7.67 -3.28 -11.08
N THR A 57 -8.19 -4.38 -11.65
CA THR A 57 -8.03 -4.73 -13.06
C THR A 57 -8.36 -3.57 -14.01
N PRO A 58 -9.44 -2.78 -13.80
CA PRO A 58 -9.73 -1.62 -14.66
C PRO A 58 -8.64 -0.55 -14.69
N PHE A 59 -7.76 -0.50 -13.68
CA PHE A 59 -6.68 0.48 -13.56
C PHE A 59 -5.33 -0.04 -14.06
N GLY A 60 -5.25 -1.32 -14.46
CA GLY A 60 -4.04 -1.98 -14.92
C GLY A 60 -2.95 -2.14 -13.85
N GLY A 61 -1.82 -2.72 -14.27
CA GLY A 61 -0.61 -2.78 -13.44
C GLY A 61 0.04 -1.40 -13.28
N LYS A 62 0.88 -1.27 -12.25
CA LYS A 62 1.62 -0.05 -11.92
C LYS A 62 3.12 -0.33 -11.93
N SER A 63 3.89 0.72 -12.21
CA SER A 63 5.34 0.78 -12.07
C SER A 63 5.73 2.23 -11.79
N HIS A 64 6.88 2.42 -11.16
CA HIS A 64 7.42 3.75 -10.83
C HIS A 64 8.94 3.75 -10.96
N ASP A 65 9.53 4.94 -11.07
CA ASP A 65 10.96 5.18 -11.31
C ASP A 65 11.81 5.22 -10.04
N TYR A 66 11.20 5.00 -8.87
CA TYR A 66 11.86 4.85 -7.57
C TYR A 66 11.79 3.41 -7.05
N PRO A 67 12.66 2.99 -6.11
CA PRO A 67 12.50 1.69 -5.43
C PRO A 67 11.34 1.73 -4.44
N GLU A 68 10.66 0.60 -4.25
CA GLU A 68 9.58 0.46 -3.24
C GLU A 68 9.81 -0.79 -2.40
N GLU A 69 9.70 -0.66 -1.08
CA GLU A 69 9.65 -1.82 -0.18
C GLU A 69 8.22 -2.05 0.30
N VAL A 70 7.76 -3.29 0.23
CA VAL A 70 6.44 -3.71 0.70
C VAL A 70 6.56 -4.85 1.70
N PHE A 71 5.73 -4.81 2.75
CA PHE A 71 5.58 -5.88 3.71
C PHE A 71 4.10 -6.10 4.01
N ILE A 72 3.61 -7.33 3.83
CA ILE A 72 2.20 -7.64 4.08
C ILE A 72 2.00 -7.84 5.58
N VAL A 73 1.28 -6.90 6.19
CA VAL A 73 1.03 -6.91 7.65
C VAL A 73 -0.12 -7.86 8.01
N SER A 74 -1.20 -7.87 7.22
CA SER A 74 -2.41 -8.64 7.52
C SER A 74 -3.23 -8.91 6.25
N GLY A 75 -4.00 -10.00 6.26
CA GLY A 75 -4.81 -10.40 5.12
C GLY A 75 -3.93 -10.87 3.95
N ARG A 76 -4.46 -10.75 2.73
CA ARG A 76 -3.72 -11.04 1.50
C ARG A 76 -4.27 -10.26 0.31
N LEU A 77 -3.43 -10.11 -0.71
CA LEU A 77 -3.80 -9.58 -2.02
C LEU A 77 -3.10 -10.38 -3.11
N TYR A 78 -3.78 -10.60 -4.21
CA TYR A 78 -3.23 -11.25 -5.39
C TYR A 78 -2.57 -10.21 -6.29
N ASP A 79 -1.31 -10.44 -6.65
CA ASP A 79 -0.57 -9.65 -7.63
C ASP A 79 -0.57 -10.38 -8.98
N ALA A 80 -1.29 -9.82 -9.96
CA ALA A 80 -1.42 -10.42 -11.27
C ALA A 80 -0.14 -10.38 -12.11
N ALA A 81 0.81 -9.49 -11.82
CA ALA A 81 2.08 -9.45 -12.53
C ALA A 81 2.96 -10.67 -12.20
N PHE A 82 2.76 -11.25 -11.02
CA PHE A 82 3.56 -12.38 -10.52
C PHE A 82 2.75 -13.68 -10.40
N ASP A 83 1.45 -13.64 -10.70
CA ASP A 83 0.52 -14.77 -10.50
C ASP A 83 0.60 -15.35 -9.07
N LEU A 84 0.62 -14.46 -8.07
CA LEU A 84 0.92 -14.82 -6.69
C LEU A 84 -0.03 -14.15 -5.68
N TRP A 85 -0.51 -14.93 -4.71
CA TRP A 85 -1.14 -14.41 -3.50
C TRP A 85 -0.07 -13.99 -2.49
N LEU A 86 0.00 -12.67 -2.24
CA LEU A 86 0.84 -12.10 -1.19
C LEU A 86 0.07 -12.10 0.13
N GLU A 87 0.49 -12.95 1.05
CA GLU A 87 -0.07 -13.12 2.39
C GLU A 87 0.81 -12.50 3.48
N ALA A 88 0.27 -12.35 4.70
CA ALA A 88 1.01 -11.80 5.84
C ALA A 88 2.42 -12.41 6.00
N GLY A 89 3.44 -11.55 6.10
CA GLY A 89 4.84 -11.94 6.16
C GLY A 89 5.58 -11.93 4.81
N HIS A 90 4.89 -11.84 3.68
CA HIS A 90 5.56 -11.59 2.40
C HIS A 90 6.21 -10.20 2.41
N TYR A 91 7.39 -10.15 1.80
CA TYR A 91 8.22 -8.96 1.64
C TYR A 91 8.72 -8.87 0.21
N ALA A 92 8.85 -7.65 -0.31
CA ALA A 92 9.62 -7.39 -1.52
C ALA A 92 10.34 -6.04 -1.41
N SER A 93 11.51 -5.96 -2.05
CA SER A 93 12.18 -4.69 -2.39
C SER A 93 12.18 -4.58 -3.91
N ARG A 94 11.21 -3.84 -4.42
CA ARG A 94 10.93 -3.68 -5.85
C ARG A 94 11.93 -2.69 -6.44
N PRO A 95 12.72 -3.07 -7.46
CA PRO A 95 13.55 -2.11 -8.16
C PRO A 95 12.68 -1.13 -8.99
N PRO A 96 13.22 0.04 -9.35
CA PRO A 96 12.58 0.93 -10.31
C PRO A 96 12.12 0.20 -11.57
N GLY A 97 10.89 0.46 -12.00
CA GLY A 97 10.29 -0.10 -13.21
C GLY A 97 9.66 -1.49 -13.07
N GLU A 98 9.73 -2.13 -11.89
CA GLU A 98 9.07 -3.43 -11.69
C GLU A 98 7.55 -3.29 -11.79
N LEU A 99 6.96 -4.03 -12.74
CA LEU A 99 5.52 -4.08 -12.92
C LEU A 99 4.88 -4.89 -11.79
N HIS A 100 3.86 -4.32 -11.15
CA HIS A 100 3.10 -4.98 -10.10
C HIS A 100 1.60 -4.69 -10.24
N GLY A 101 0.79 -5.59 -9.72
CA GLY A 101 -0.64 -5.60 -9.93
C GLY A 101 -1.04 -5.89 -11.39
N PRO A 102 -2.31 -5.67 -11.78
CA PRO A 102 -3.41 -5.21 -10.93
C PRO A 102 -3.65 -6.15 -9.74
N PHE A 103 -4.16 -5.58 -8.66
CA PHE A 103 -4.38 -6.27 -7.40
C PHE A 103 -5.83 -6.73 -7.26
N ARG A 104 -6.01 -7.88 -6.61
CA ARG A 104 -7.32 -8.40 -6.21
C ARG A 104 -7.29 -8.89 -4.77
N THR A 105 -8.39 -8.75 -4.05
CA THR A 105 -8.55 -9.31 -2.70
C THR A 105 -9.68 -10.34 -2.66
N ASP A 106 -9.69 -11.19 -1.63
CA ASP A 106 -10.86 -12.03 -1.35
C ASP A 106 -12.07 -11.17 -1.00
N ARG A 107 -13.29 -11.70 -1.19
CA ARG A 107 -14.56 -11.03 -0.87
C ARG A 107 -14.87 -11.00 0.62
#